data_AF-A0A5S9IRC2-F1
#
_entry.id   AF-A0A5S9IRC2-F1
#
_cell.length_a   1.000
_cell.length_b   1.000
_cell.length_c   1.000
_cell.angle_alpha   90.00
_cell.angle_beta   90.00
_cell.angle_gamma   90.00
#
_symmetry.space_group_name_H-M   'P 1'
#
loop_
_entity.id
_entity.type
_entity.pdbx_description
1 polymer ?
#
loop_
_entity_poly.entity_id
_entity_poly.type
_entity_poly.pdbx_seq_one_letter_code
_entity_poly.pdbx_strand_id
1 'polypeptide(L)'
;MSTKIDDKTKISGHTTVGDWKSLRLTLLKNIQELPEDAWEKAYEIFDWRIRSRFLDPIDSILEKDLKGGEGFTIVAIQCILIEFLEAFYQGKTYTIKHKDLWVHEYVSSKQLFKDFLLNHTPFKDYFTEKLANVFYSNIRCGLLHEAQTKETSKIRASSRENLIKALDDGNMIIYRTNFQQAILQYIENYKRQLAQDLQLRRNFIRKIDELCGIEHVYYFAYGSNMKLERLLKRLQSGDEPAKIHNYCVVYLENHKFTFNKKGKDGTAKANVFVEEEQEVWGVCYEVDKSALPILARYEGGYDQSYVNVKTKNNKPMRAITYISKSVFSAPQLPSDEYYQKVLEGAQEQGLPEDYIVCNITNHMR
;
A
#
# COMPACT_ATOMS: atom_id res chain seq x y z
N MET A 1 -0.27 4.69 -19.30
CA MET A 1 -1.09 5.86 -18.92
C MET A 1 -1.95 5.42 -17.74
N SER A 2 -2.06 6.23 -16.68
CA SER A 2 -3.03 5.97 -15.62
C SER A 2 -4.42 6.17 -16.22
N THR A 3 -5.26 5.14 -16.23
CA THR A 3 -6.61 5.25 -16.78
C THR A 3 -7.44 6.03 -15.77
N LYS A 4 -7.61 7.34 -15.99
CA LYS A 4 -8.44 8.19 -15.14
C LYS A 4 -9.86 7.62 -15.18
N ILE A 5 -10.33 7.09 -14.04
CA ILE A 5 -11.71 6.61 -13.92
C ILE A 5 -12.62 7.83 -13.83
N ASP A 6 -13.74 7.81 -14.56
CA ASP A 6 -14.73 8.89 -14.56
C ASP A 6 -15.31 9.07 -13.16
N ASP A 7 -15.44 10.32 -12.71
CA ASP A 7 -15.89 10.65 -11.36
C ASP A 7 -17.31 10.18 -11.05
N LYS A 8 -18.16 9.92 -12.07
CA LYS A 8 -19.52 9.39 -11.90
C LYS A 8 -19.55 7.85 -11.80
N THR A 9 -18.40 7.19 -11.97
CA THR A 9 -18.31 5.73 -11.88
C THR A 9 -18.63 5.27 -10.46
N LYS A 10 -19.62 4.39 -10.30
CA LYS A 10 -20.02 3.85 -9.00
C LYS A 10 -19.05 2.76 -8.53
N ILE A 11 -18.50 2.91 -7.33
CA ILE A 11 -17.57 1.96 -6.72
C ILE A 11 -18.23 1.08 -5.65
N SER A 12 -19.27 1.59 -4.99
CA SER A 12 -20.02 0.85 -3.96
C SER A 12 -21.40 1.47 -3.77
N GLY A 13 -22.46 0.70 -3.98
CA GLY A 13 -23.82 1.21 -3.92
C GLY A 13 -24.02 2.41 -4.84
N HIS A 14 -24.36 3.56 -4.26
CA HIS A 14 -24.49 4.82 -4.97
C HIS A 14 -23.23 5.69 -4.92
N THR A 15 -22.24 5.35 -4.10
CA THR A 15 -20.97 6.08 -3.99
C THR A 15 -20.18 5.98 -5.28
N THR A 16 -19.76 7.15 -5.76
CA THR A 16 -18.95 7.33 -6.97
C THR A 16 -17.48 7.58 -6.66
N VAL A 17 -16.64 7.53 -7.70
CA VAL A 17 -15.24 7.95 -7.62
C VAL A 17 -15.10 9.39 -7.14
N GLY A 18 -15.97 10.30 -7.59
CA GLY A 18 -15.99 11.70 -7.16
C GLY A 18 -16.30 11.84 -5.67
N ASP A 19 -17.27 11.06 -5.16
CA ASP A 19 -17.61 11.05 -3.73
C ASP A 19 -16.42 10.60 -2.88
N TRP A 20 -15.72 9.54 -3.30
CA TRP A 20 -14.51 9.08 -2.61
C TRP A 20 -13.38 10.12 -2.67
N LYS A 21 -13.14 10.73 -3.84
CA LYS A 21 -12.15 11.81 -3.98
C LYS A 21 -12.41 12.99 -3.04
N SER A 22 -13.68 13.30 -2.76
CA SER A 22 -14.05 14.30 -1.77
C SER A 22 -13.79 13.80 -0.34
N LEU A 23 -14.30 12.61 -0.01
CA LEU A 23 -14.19 12.03 1.34
C LEU A 23 -12.73 11.82 1.79
N ARG A 24 -11.87 11.32 0.90
CA ARG A 24 -10.46 11.06 1.23
C ARG A 24 -9.69 12.32 1.64
N LEU A 25 -10.11 13.51 1.19
CA LEU A 25 -9.47 14.77 1.61
C LEU A 25 -9.64 15.00 3.11
N THR A 26 -10.84 14.73 3.63
CA THR A 26 -11.14 14.81 5.06
C THR A 26 -10.41 13.73 5.83
N LEU A 27 -10.41 12.49 5.33
CA LEU A 27 -9.72 11.36 5.96
C LEU A 27 -8.22 11.60 6.07
N LEU A 28 -7.56 12.06 5.01
CA LEU A 28 -6.12 12.29 5.00
C LEU A 28 -5.71 13.48 5.88
N LYS A 29 -6.51 14.55 5.91
CA LYS A 29 -6.24 15.72 6.75
C LYS A 29 -6.22 15.36 8.23
N ASN A 30 -7.14 14.50 8.65
CA ASN A 30 -7.36 14.15 10.04
C ASN A 30 -7.01 12.69 10.30
N ILE A 31 -6.09 12.05 9.56
CA ILE A 31 -5.94 10.57 9.58
C ILE A 31 -5.61 9.98 10.97
N GLN A 32 -4.98 10.79 11.84
CA GLN A 32 -4.69 10.43 13.23
C GLN A 32 -5.93 10.56 14.12
N GLU A 33 -6.75 11.58 13.87
CA GLU A 33 -8.00 11.84 14.55
C GLU A 33 -9.11 10.98 13.91
N LEU A 34 -10.10 10.52 14.67
CA LEU A 34 -11.25 9.82 14.12
C LEU A 34 -12.45 10.75 14.13
N PRO A 35 -12.62 11.62 13.12
CA PRO A 35 -13.93 12.23 12.93
C PRO A 35 -14.92 11.11 12.59
N GLU A 36 -15.73 10.71 13.56
CA GLU A 36 -16.60 9.51 13.52
C GLU A 36 -17.38 9.46 12.20
N ASP A 37 -17.99 10.57 11.79
CA ASP A 37 -18.80 10.68 10.57
C ASP A 37 -18.06 10.34 9.27
N ALA A 38 -16.76 10.67 9.17
CA ALA A 38 -16.01 10.45 7.93
C ALA A 38 -15.55 8.99 7.81
N TRP A 39 -15.12 8.39 8.92
CA TRP A 39 -14.65 7.01 8.94
C TRP A 39 -15.80 6.00 8.88
N GLU A 40 -16.95 6.29 9.47
CA GLU A 40 -18.15 5.46 9.28
C GLU A 40 -18.56 5.45 7.80
N LYS A 41 -18.63 6.62 7.14
CA LYS A 41 -18.88 6.69 5.68
C LYS A 41 -17.85 5.92 4.86
N ALA A 42 -16.57 6.02 5.23
CA ALA A 42 -15.51 5.27 4.55
C ALA A 42 -15.72 3.76 4.69
N TYR A 43 -16.05 3.30 5.90
CA TYR A 43 -16.32 1.90 6.18
C TYR A 43 -17.59 1.40 5.47
N GLU A 44 -18.66 2.19 5.42
CA GLU A 44 -19.90 1.87 4.68
C GLU A 44 -19.62 1.59 3.20
N ILE A 45 -18.71 2.34 2.57
CA ILE A 45 -18.30 2.08 1.17
C ILE A 45 -17.71 0.67 1.04
N PHE A 46 -16.84 0.27 1.98
CA PHE A 46 -16.25 -1.07 2.02
C PHE A 46 -17.30 -2.15 2.32
N ASP A 47 -18.10 -1.97 3.36
CA ASP A 47 -19.10 -2.93 3.82
C ASP A 47 -20.17 -3.18 2.75
N TRP A 48 -20.75 -2.12 2.17
CA TRP A 48 -21.70 -2.25 1.07
C TRP A 48 -21.10 -2.99 -0.12
N ARG A 49 -19.81 -2.74 -0.42
CA ARG A 49 -19.13 -3.36 -1.57
C ARG A 49 -19.00 -4.86 -1.39
N ILE A 50 -18.62 -5.31 -0.20
CA ILE A 50 -18.45 -6.74 0.08
C ILE A 50 -19.79 -7.45 0.26
N ARG A 51 -20.78 -6.79 0.89
CA ARG A 51 -22.12 -7.35 1.11
C ARG A 51 -22.85 -7.57 -0.20
N SER A 52 -23.13 -6.48 -0.92
CA SER A 52 -23.96 -6.53 -2.14
C SER A 52 -23.39 -7.40 -3.26
N ARG A 53 -22.06 -7.61 -3.30
CA ARG A 53 -21.40 -8.35 -4.37
C ARG A 53 -21.03 -9.79 -3.99
N PHE A 54 -20.92 -10.10 -2.70
CA PHE A 54 -20.39 -11.40 -2.26
C PHE A 54 -21.13 -11.99 -1.06
N LEU A 55 -21.27 -11.27 0.06
CA LEU A 55 -21.86 -11.84 1.28
C LEU A 55 -23.36 -12.08 1.13
N ASP A 56 -24.14 -11.11 0.66
CA ASP A 56 -25.60 -11.28 0.51
C ASP A 56 -25.94 -12.35 -0.55
N PRO A 57 -25.20 -12.46 -1.69
CA PRO A 57 -25.29 -13.63 -2.57
C PRO A 57 -24.98 -14.96 -1.90
N ILE A 58 -23.97 -15.05 -1.02
CA ILE A 58 -23.70 -16.27 -0.25
C ILE A 58 -24.88 -16.58 0.67
N ASP A 59 -25.39 -15.60 1.39
CA ASP A 59 -26.50 -15.77 2.33
C ASP A 59 -27.76 -16.25 1.59
N SER A 60 -28.07 -15.67 0.43
CA SER A 60 -29.17 -16.10 -0.45
C SER A 60 -29.06 -17.56 -0.92
N ILE A 61 -27.84 -18.10 -1.03
CA ILE A 61 -27.60 -19.51 -1.37
C ILE A 61 -27.75 -20.38 -0.11
N LEU A 62 -27.19 -19.93 1.02
CA LEU A 62 -27.25 -20.65 2.30
C LEU A 62 -28.68 -20.81 2.81
N GLU A 63 -29.52 -19.78 2.66
CA GLU A 63 -30.94 -19.78 3.08
C GLU A 63 -31.77 -20.88 2.42
N LYS A 64 -31.39 -21.34 1.23
CA LYS A 64 -32.10 -22.41 0.52
C LYS A 64 -31.83 -23.81 1.10
N ASP A 65 -30.77 -23.96 1.90
CA ASP A 65 -30.32 -25.21 2.54
C ASP A 65 -30.38 -26.47 1.65
N LEU A 66 -30.05 -26.33 0.36
CA LEU A 66 -30.27 -27.38 -0.65
C LEU A 66 -29.43 -28.63 -0.40
N LYS A 67 -28.22 -28.49 0.15
CA LYS A 67 -27.23 -29.55 0.37
C LYS A 67 -26.92 -30.37 -0.89
N GLY A 68 -27.09 -29.75 -2.07
CA GLY A 68 -26.98 -30.39 -3.39
C GLY A 68 -25.66 -30.16 -4.12
N GLY A 69 -24.72 -29.41 -3.55
CA GLY A 69 -23.40 -29.13 -4.15
C GLY A 69 -23.01 -27.66 -4.19
N GLU A 70 -23.93 -26.76 -3.80
CA GLU A 70 -23.77 -25.31 -3.70
C GLU A 70 -22.61 -24.86 -2.78
N GLY A 71 -22.04 -25.80 -2.01
CA GLY A 71 -20.84 -25.56 -1.22
C GLY A 71 -19.63 -25.17 -2.05
N PHE A 72 -19.52 -25.65 -3.30
CA PHE A 72 -18.43 -25.27 -4.19
C PHE A 72 -18.54 -23.78 -4.55
N THR A 73 -19.73 -23.32 -4.92
CA THR A 73 -19.99 -21.90 -5.21
C THR A 73 -19.72 -21.02 -3.99
N ILE A 74 -20.25 -21.40 -2.82
CA ILE A 74 -20.06 -20.63 -1.58
C ILE A 74 -18.57 -20.51 -1.24
N VAL A 75 -17.84 -21.64 -1.20
CA VAL A 75 -16.42 -21.63 -0.82
C VAL A 75 -15.55 -20.96 -1.88
N ALA A 76 -15.90 -21.05 -3.17
CA ALA A 76 -15.21 -20.30 -4.23
C ALA A 76 -15.32 -18.78 -4.01
N ILE A 77 -16.52 -18.27 -3.68
CA ILE A 77 -16.72 -16.86 -3.37
C ILE A 77 -15.99 -16.46 -2.07
N GLN A 78 -16.05 -17.30 -1.04
CA GLN A 78 -15.29 -17.08 0.21
C GLN A 78 -13.78 -17.03 -0.05
N CYS A 79 -13.24 -17.84 -0.96
CA CYS A 79 -11.83 -17.79 -1.33
C CYS A 79 -11.44 -16.48 -2.01
N ILE A 80 -12.32 -15.93 -2.86
CA ILE A 80 -12.12 -14.60 -3.47
C ILE A 80 -12.11 -13.52 -2.38
N LEU A 81 -13.04 -13.61 -1.41
CA LEU A 81 -13.10 -12.67 -0.29
C LEU A 81 -11.86 -12.72 0.60
N ILE A 82 -11.32 -13.89 0.94
CA ILE A 82 -10.11 -14.02 1.77
C ILE A 82 -8.96 -13.18 1.19
N GLU A 83 -8.69 -13.36 -0.11
CA GLU A 83 -7.61 -12.64 -0.79
C GLU A 83 -7.87 -11.13 -0.81
N PHE A 84 -9.11 -10.72 -1.09
CA PHE A 84 -9.51 -9.32 -1.08
C PHE A 84 -9.39 -8.68 0.31
N LEU A 85 -9.83 -9.37 1.36
CA LEU A 85 -9.81 -8.90 2.74
C LEU A 85 -8.37 -8.75 3.25
N GLU A 86 -7.48 -9.69 2.92
CA GLU A 86 -6.06 -9.56 3.26
C GLU A 86 -5.40 -8.42 2.48
N ALA A 87 -5.74 -8.27 1.20
CA ALA A 87 -5.23 -7.17 0.40
C ALA A 87 -5.65 -5.81 0.98
N PHE A 88 -6.86 -5.72 1.56
CA PHE A 88 -7.29 -4.58 2.37
C PHE A 88 -6.49 -4.39 3.64
N TYR A 89 -6.31 -5.45 4.42
CA TYR A 89 -5.53 -5.39 5.65
C TYR A 89 -4.10 -4.89 5.42
N GLN A 90 -3.41 -5.45 4.41
CA GLN A 90 -2.03 -5.09 4.07
C GLN A 90 -1.91 -3.85 3.18
N GLY A 91 -3.04 -3.33 2.65
CA GLY A 91 -3.06 -2.23 1.69
C GLY A 91 -2.29 -2.56 0.42
N LYS A 92 -2.49 -3.76 -0.15
CA LYS A 92 -1.77 -4.30 -1.30
C LYS A 92 -2.65 -4.40 -2.55
N THR A 93 -2.04 -4.22 -3.72
CA THR A 93 -2.73 -4.27 -5.02
C THR A 93 -2.12 -5.36 -5.90
N TYR A 94 -2.99 -6.15 -6.52
CA TYR A 94 -2.56 -7.20 -7.45
C TYR A 94 -2.04 -6.57 -8.75
N THR A 95 -0.94 -7.09 -9.28
CA THR A 95 -0.39 -6.69 -10.57
C THR A 95 0.10 -7.90 -11.36
N ILE A 96 0.00 -7.81 -12.67
CA ILE A 96 0.53 -8.82 -13.60
C ILE A 96 2.02 -8.60 -13.93
N LYS A 97 2.63 -7.53 -13.41
CA LYS A 97 4.04 -7.22 -13.64
C LYS A 97 4.91 -8.13 -12.77
N HIS A 98 5.80 -8.91 -13.37
CA HIS A 98 6.68 -9.82 -12.62
C HIS A 98 7.98 -9.17 -12.11
N LYS A 99 8.25 -7.92 -12.48
CA LYS A 99 9.46 -7.18 -12.10
C LYS A 99 9.13 -5.74 -11.70
N ASP A 100 10.07 -5.14 -10.99
CA ASP A 100 10.03 -3.73 -10.59
C ASP A 100 8.78 -3.35 -9.78
N LEU A 101 8.35 -4.23 -8.88
CA LEU A 101 7.17 -4.04 -8.06
C LEU A 101 7.30 -2.84 -7.12
N TRP A 102 6.21 -2.09 -6.96
CA TRP A 102 6.08 -1.16 -5.85
C TRP A 102 5.89 -1.90 -4.53
N VAL A 103 6.18 -1.22 -3.41
CA VAL A 103 6.13 -1.80 -2.04
C VAL A 103 4.78 -2.42 -1.71
N HIS A 104 3.70 -1.87 -2.27
CA HIS A 104 2.33 -2.31 -2.05
C HIS A 104 1.76 -3.10 -3.24
N GLU A 105 2.58 -3.62 -4.14
CA GLU A 105 2.15 -4.52 -5.21
C GLU A 105 2.46 -5.99 -4.89
N TYR A 106 1.63 -6.90 -5.39
CA TYR A 106 1.88 -8.35 -5.32
C TYR A 106 1.44 -9.06 -6.60
N VAL A 107 2.08 -10.19 -6.91
CA VAL A 107 1.84 -10.99 -8.13
C VAL A 107 1.25 -12.37 -7.85
N SER A 108 1.36 -12.84 -6.61
CA SER A 108 0.89 -14.16 -6.22
C SER A 108 0.01 -14.05 -5.00
N SER A 109 -1.22 -14.54 -5.12
CA SER A 109 -2.20 -14.54 -4.04
C SER A 109 -1.90 -15.55 -2.94
N LYS A 110 -0.99 -16.51 -3.18
CA LYS A 110 -0.68 -17.58 -2.22
C LYS A 110 -0.29 -17.05 -0.86
N GLN A 111 0.59 -16.05 -0.84
CA GLN A 111 1.09 -15.52 0.43
C GLN A 111 -0.01 -14.77 1.18
N LEU A 112 -0.75 -13.86 0.52
CA LEU A 112 -1.86 -13.14 1.16
C LEU A 112 -2.93 -14.11 1.69
N PHE A 113 -3.31 -15.10 0.89
CA PHE A 113 -4.31 -16.08 1.30
C PHE A 113 -3.90 -16.83 2.58
N LYS A 114 -2.61 -17.19 2.70
CA LYS A 114 -2.09 -17.84 3.90
C LYS A 114 -1.96 -16.86 5.06
N ASP A 115 -1.45 -15.65 4.82
CA ASP A 115 -1.32 -14.61 5.84
C ASP A 115 -2.66 -14.38 6.54
N PHE A 116 -3.75 -14.33 5.77
CA PHE A 116 -5.10 -14.19 6.30
C PHE A 116 -5.46 -15.29 7.29
N LEU A 117 -5.27 -16.54 6.87
CA LEU A 117 -5.63 -17.72 7.67
C LEU A 117 -4.75 -17.87 8.92
N LEU A 118 -3.49 -17.43 8.85
CA LEU A 118 -2.50 -17.65 9.91
C LEU A 118 -2.43 -16.51 10.92
N ASN A 119 -2.81 -15.28 10.55
CA ASN A 119 -2.60 -14.10 11.39
C ASN A 119 -3.88 -13.50 11.98
N HIS A 120 -5.06 -13.90 11.48
CA HIS A 120 -6.31 -13.23 11.86
C HIS A 120 -7.29 -14.12 12.62
N THR A 121 -7.84 -13.61 13.72
CA THR A 121 -8.91 -14.26 14.47
C THR A 121 -10.24 -14.17 13.70
N PRO A 122 -11.03 -15.26 13.62
CA PRO A 122 -10.83 -16.53 14.34
C PRO A 122 -9.94 -17.55 13.61
N PHE A 123 -9.58 -17.33 12.34
CA PHE A 123 -8.89 -18.32 11.50
C PHE A 123 -7.57 -18.83 12.06
N LYS A 124 -6.74 -17.95 12.64
CA LYS A 124 -5.42 -18.33 13.19
C LYS A 124 -5.48 -19.44 14.25
N ASP A 125 -6.62 -19.59 14.91
CA ASP A 125 -6.83 -20.60 15.95
C ASP A 125 -7.14 -22.00 15.34
N TYR A 126 -7.45 -22.06 14.04
CA TYR A 126 -7.80 -23.29 13.31
C TYR A 126 -6.75 -23.69 12.27
N PHE A 127 -5.90 -22.77 11.81
CA PHE A 127 -4.97 -23.00 10.71
C PHE A 127 -3.52 -23.06 11.16
N THR A 128 -2.83 -24.12 10.76
CA THR A 128 -1.36 -24.21 10.75
C THR A 128 -0.84 -23.86 9.35
N GLU A 129 0.46 -23.59 9.23
CA GLU A 129 1.14 -23.36 7.95
C GLU A 129 0.86 -24.51 6.95
N LYS A 130 0.88 -25.76 7.41
CA LYS A 130 0.57 -26.93 6.58
C LYS A 130 -0.88 -26.88 6.07
N LEU A 131 -1.83 -26.62 6.96
CA LEU A 131 -3.25 -26.57 6.59
C LEU A 131 -3.56 -25.38 5.69
N ALA A 132 -2.99 -24.20 5.93
CA ALA A 132 -3.17 -23.03 5.07
C ALA A 132 -2.66 -23.30 3.64
N ASN A 133 -1.52 -23.99 3.50
CA ASN A 133 -1.02 -24.42 2.19
C ASN A 133 -1.98 -25.41 1.50
N VAL A 134 -2.49 -26.40 2.24
CA VAL A 134 -3.45 -27.39 1.69
C VAL A 134 -4.77 -26.74 1.29
N PHE A 135 -5.29 -25.79 2.07
CA PHE A 135 -6.48 -25.03 1.67
C PHE A 135 -6.19 -24.31 0.35
N TYR A 136 -5.10 -23.57 0.28
CA TYR A 136 -4.75 -22.83 -0.93
C TYR A 136 -4.65 -23.75 -2.16
N SER A 137 -3.90 -24.85 -2.09
CA SER A 137 -3.68 -25.73 -3.24
C SER A 137 -4.89 -26.60 -3.57
N ASN A 138 -5.46 -27.29 -2.57
CA ASN A 138 -6.40 -28.38 -2.80
C ASN A 138 -7.85 -27.90 -2.84
N ILE A 139 -8.15 -26.75 -2.24
CA ILE A 139 -9.51 -26.22 -2.21
C ILE A 139 -9.59 -24.94 -3.04
N ARG A 140 -8.84 -23.88 -2.73
CA ARG A 140 -8.93 -22.62 -3.49
C ARG A 140 -8.54 -22.80 -4.95
N CYS A 141 -7.34 -23.31 -5.23
CA CYS A 141 -6.89 -23.52 -6.61
C CYS A 141 -7.70 -24.60 -7.34
N GLY A 142 -8.06 -25.69 -6.64
CA GLY A 142 -8.96 -26.71 -7.19
C GLY A 142 -10.30 -26.11 -7.64
N LEU A 143 -10.97 -25.33 -6.79
CA LEU A 143 -12.27 -24.75 -7.12
C LEU A 143 -12.16 -23.72 -8.25
N LEU A 144 -11.18 -22.80 -8.17
CA LEU A 144 -11.10 -21.66 -9.09
C LEU A 144 -10.49 -22.00 -10.46
N HIS A 145 -9.74 -23.09 -10.58
CA HIS A 145 -9.12 -23.50 -11.85
C HIS A 145 -9.70 -24.78 -12.44
N GLU A 146 -10.27 -25.66 -11.61
CA GLU A 146 -10.69 -27.00 -12.03
C GLU A 146 -12.12 -27.36 -11.56
N ALA A 147 -12.83 -26.45 -10.89
CA ALA A 147 -14.19 -26.66 -10.37
C ALA A 147 -14.33 -27.90 -9.45
N GLN A 148 -13.27 -28.27 -8.73
CA GLN A 148 -13.25 -29.42 -7.82
C GLN A 148 -12.44 -29.17 -6.55
N THR A 149 -12.64 -29.98 -5.52
CA THR A 149 -11.64 -30.16 -4.47
C THR A 149 -10.62 -31.20 -4.92
N LYS A 150 -9.35 -31.04 -4.53
CA LYS A 150 -8.28 -32.02 -4.82
C LYS A 150 -8.07 -32.99 -3.67
N GLU A 151 -7.51 -34.14 -4.02
CA GLU A 151 -7.23 -35.24 -3.09
C GLU A 151 -8.50 -35.64 -2.31
N THR A 152 -8.39 -35.83 -1.00
CA THR A 152 -9.49 -36.21 -0.12
C THR A 152 -10.17 -35.01 0.56
N SER A 153 -9.80 -33.78 0.18
CA SER A 153 -10.40 -32.56 0.73
C SER A 153 -11.88 -32.46 0.38
N LYS A 154 -12.71 -32.00 1.32
CA LYS A 154 -14.18 -31.95 1.16
C LYS A 154 -14.77 -30.65 1.69
N ILE A 155 -15.92 -30.28 1.13
CA ILE A 155 -16.76 -29.20 1.64
C ILE A 155 -18.04 -29.81 2.22
N ARG A 156 -18.39 -29.45 3.45
CA ARG A 156 -19.63 -29.83 4.12
C ARG A 156 -20.41 -28.58 4.52
N ALA A 157 -21.71 -28.76 4.78
CA ALA A 157 -22.62 -27.66 5.12
C ALA A 157 -22.20 -26.96 6.43
N SER A 158 -22.22 -27.67 7.55
CA SER A 158 -21.92 -27.11 8.86
C SER A 158 -21.33 -28.15 9.82
N SER A 159 -20.76 -27.67 10.92
CA SER A 159 -20.38 -28.45 12.09
C SER A 159 -20.83 -27.74 13.36
N ARG A 160 -20.73 -28.42 14.52
CA ARG A 160 -21.10 -27.83 15.80
C ARG A 160 -20.18 -26.66 16.21
N GLU A 161 -18.86 -26.82 16.06
CA GLU A 161 -17.89 -25.85 16.60
C GLU A 161 -16.70 -25.56 15.66
N ASN A 162 -16.47 -26.39 14.64
CA ASN A 162 -15.25 -26.31 13.84
C ASN A 162 -15.44 -25.57 12.51
N LEU A 163 -14.49 -24.72 12.16
CA LEU A 163 -14.37 -24.16 10.81
C LEU A 163 -13.87 -25.21 9.82
N ILE A 164 -12.90 -26.00 10.26
CA ILE A 164 -12.28 -27.09 9.50
C ILE A 164 -12.09 -28.34 10.36
N LYS A 165 -11.97 -29.50 9.73
CA LYS A 165 -11.47 -30.72 10.35
C LYS A 165 -10.28 -31.25 9.55
N ALA A 166 -9.11 -31.32 10.18
CA ALA A 166 -7.95 -31.99 9.60
C ALA A 166 -8.20 -33.50 9.46
N LEU A 167 -7.71 -34.09 8.37
CA LEU A 167 -7.77 -35.53 8.09
C LEU A 167 -6.39 -36.16 8.29
N ASP A 168 -6.37 -37.47 8.54
CA ASP A 168 -5.13 -38.22 8.85
C ASP A 168 -4.11 -38.20 7.70
N ASP A 169 -4.59 -38.08 6.46
CA ASP A 169 -3.76 -37.95 5.25
C ASP A 169 -3.23 -36.52 5.01
N GLY A 170 -3.51 -35.59 5.92
CA GLY A 170 -3.09 -34.20 5.85
C GLY A 170 -4.03 -33.27 5.06
N ASN A 171 -5.14 -33.76 4.51
CA ASN A 171 -6.19 -32.96 3.89
C ASN A 171 -7.17 -32.39 4.93
N MET A 172 -8.25 -31.77 4.47
CA MET A 172 -9.25 -31.19 5.38
C MET A 172 -10.69 -31.27 4.86
N ILE A 173 -11.61 -31.19 5.82
CA ILE A 173 -13.01 -30.84 5.58
C ILE A 173 -13.21 -29.37 5.96
N ILE A 174 -13.82 -28.57 5.08
CA ILE A 174 -14.28 -27.21 5.38
C ILE A 174 -15.78 -27.21 5.60
N TYR A 175 -16.25 -26.48 6.62
CA TYR A 175 -17.67 -26.31 6.92
C TYR A 175 -18.13 -24.92 6.46
N ARG A 176 -18.75 -24.86 5.28
CA ARG A 176 -19.02 -23.59 4.55
C ARG A 176 -19.83 -22.57 5.36
N THR A 177 -20.81 -23.02 6.17
CA THR A 177 -21.64 -22.13 7.00
C THR A 177 -20.84 -21.58 8.17
N ASN A 178 -20.07 -22.42 8.88
CA ASN A 178 -19.21 -21.96 9.97
C ASN A 178 -18.13 -21.00 9.44
N PHE A 179 -17.57 -21.32 8.27
CA PHE A 179 -16.58 -20.48 7.60
C PHE A 179 -17.14 -19.10 7.21
N GLN A 180 -18.42 -19.03 6.77
CA GLN A 180 -19.11 -17.76 6.53
C GLN A 180 -19.20 -16.91 7.80
N GLN A 181 -19.61 -17.52 8.92
CA GLN A 181 -19.70 -16.83 10.21
C GLN A 181 -18.33 -16.32 10.68
N ALA A 182 -17.26 -17.09 10.45
CA ALA A 182 -15.90 -16.66 10.75
C ALA A 182 -15.44 -15.45 9.90
N ILE A 183 -15.83 -15.38 8.62
CA ILE A 183 -15.55 -14.21 7.78
C ILE A 183 -16.28 -12.98 8.32
N LEU A 184 -17.56 -13.12 8.68
CA LEU A 184 -18.35 -12.03 9.27
C LEU A 184 -17.72 -11.54 10.59
N GLN A 185 -17.28 -12.46 11.45
CA GLN A 185 -16.57 -12.11 12.69
C GLN A 185 -15.25 -11.38 12.41
N TYR A 186 -14.48 -11.82 11.40
CA TYR A 186 -13.27 -11.12 10.98
C TYR A 186 -13.55 -9.69 10.54
N ILE A 187 -14.61 -9.46 9.74
CA ILE A 187 -14.99 -8.14 9.25
C ILE A 187 -15.32 -7.19 10.42
N GLU A 188 -16.05 -7.66 11.42
CA GLU A 188 -16.33 -6.89 12.63
C GLU A 188 -15.04 -6.57 13.43
N ASN A 189 -14.13 -7.53 13.53
CA ASN A 189 -12.83 -7.30 14.17
C ASN A 189 -11.97 -6.30 13.38
N TYR A 190 -12.03 -6.34 12.04
CA TYR A 190 -11.35 -5.41 11.16
C TYR A 190 -11.89 -3.98 11.32
N LYS A 191 -13.22 -3.80 11.42
CA LYS A 191 -13.83 -2.49 11.72
C LYS A 191 -13.28 -1.90 13.02
N ARG A 192 -13.22 -2.71 14.08
CA ARG A 192 -12.72 -2.27 15.40
C ARG A 192 -11.23 -1.92 15.35
N GLN A 193 -10.42 -2.69 14.63
CA GLN A 193 -8.99 -2.41 14.45
C GLN A 193 -8.75 -1.13 13.65
N LEU A 194 -9.57 -0.84 12.63
CA LEU A 194 -9.48 0.39 11.83
C LEU A 194 -9.61 1.64 12.71
N ALA A 195 -10.42 1.56 13.77
CA ALA A 195 -10.56 2.63 14.74
C ALA A 195 -9.31 2.84 15.63
N GLN A 196 -8.34 1.93 15.64
CA GLN A 196 -7.20 2.00 16.56
C GLN A 196 -5.85 2.09 15.85
N ASP A 197 -5.76 1.60 14.61
CA ASP A 197 -4.51 1.45 13.90
C ASP A 197 -4.37 2.42 12.72
N LEU A 198 -3.43 3.37 12.86
CA LEU A 198 -3.13 4.37 11.82
C LEU A 198 -2.61 3.74 10.51
N GLN A 199 -1.82 2.67 10.60
CA GLN A 199 -1.32 1.99 9.41
C GLN A 199 -2.44 1.27 8.68
N LEU A 200 -3.37 0.67 9.42
CA LEU A 200 -4.56 0.04 8.85
C LEU A 200 -5.46 1.06 8.15
N ARG A 201 -5.63 2.26 8.74
CA ARG A 201 -6.32 3.39 8.09
C ARG A 201 -5.68 3.79 6.77
N ARG A 202 -4.35 3.89 6.72
CA ARG A 202 -3.61 4.17 5.47
C ARG A 202 -3.81 3.06 4.44
N ASN A 203 -3.76 1.80 4.87
CA ASN A 203 -3.97 0.65 4.01
C ASN A 203 -5.39 0.61 3.42
N PHE A 204 -6.39 0.94 4.23
CA PHE A 204 -7.78 1.09 3.81
C PHE A 204 -7.93 2.17 2.73
N ILE A 205 -7.41 3.38 2.98
CA ILE A 205 -7.47 4.49 2.01
C ILE A 205 -6.81 4.08 0.69
N ARG A 206 -5.61 3.49 0.75
CA ARG A 206 -4.89 3.02 -0.45
C ARG A 206 -5.71 2.02 -1.26
N LYS A 207 -6.45 1.13 -0.61
CA LYS A 207 -7.28 0.16 -1.32
C LYS A 207 -8.48 0.78 -2.01
N ILE A 208 -9.17 1.71 -1.36
CA ILE A 208 -10.29 2.41 -2.01
C ILE A 208 -9.78 3.36 -3.11
N ASP A 209 -8.62 4.01 -2.90
CA ASP A 209 -7.92 4.80 -3.90
C ASP A 209 -7.66 3.98 -5.17
N GLU A 210 -7.19 2.73 -5.04
CA GLU A 210 -7.01 1.83 -6.17
C GLU A 210 -8.32 1.51 -6.90
N LEU A 211 -9.42 1.26 -6.19
CA LEU A 211 -10.75 1.08 -6.79
C LEU A 211 -11.23 2.32 -7.56
N CYS A 212 -10.67 3.49 -7.25
CA CYS A 212 -10.96 4.77 -7.88
C CYS A 212 -9.93 5.19 -8.94
N GLY A 213 -8.95 4.34 -9.23
CA GLY A 213 -7.89 4.63 -10.21
C GLY A 213 -6.86 5.67 -9.71
N ILE A 214 -6.78 5.90 -8.40
CA ILE A 214 -5.77 6.75 -7.79
C ILE A 214 -4.54 5.88 -7.52
N GLU A 215 -3.50 6.05 -8.34
CA GLU A 215 -2.24 5.32 -8.19
C GLU A 215 -1.31 6.01 -7.20
N HIS A 216 -0.57 5.22 -6.41
CA HIS A 216 0.43 5.71 -5.47
C HIS A 216 1.84 5.38 -5.98
N VAL A 217 2.79 6.26 -5.73
CA VAL A 217 4.22 6.07 -6.02
C VAL A 217 5.07 6.52 -4.84
N TYR A 218 6.31 6.06 -4.82
CA TYR A 218 7.30 6.47 -3.83
C TYR A 218 8.27 7.47 -4.43
N TYR A 219 8.43 8.61 -3.77
CA TYR A 219 9.34 9.68 -4.16
C TYR A 219 10.45 9.84 -3.11
N PHE A 220 11.69 9.57 -3.50
CA PHE A 220 12.88 9.73 -2.68
C PHE A 220 13.45 11.15 -2.81
N ALA A 221 13.34 11.91 -1.73
CA ALA A 221 13.90 13.25 -1.58
C ALA A 221 15.18 13.20 -0.75
N TYR A 222 16.28 13.73 -1.31
CA TYR A 222 17.57 13.86 -0.64
C TYR A 222 18.04 15.33 -0.51
N GLY A 223 17.25 16.28 -1.04
CA GLY A 223 17.55 17.71 -1.05
C GLY A 223 16.46 18.53 -0.37
N SER A 224 16.19 19.75 -0.87
CA SER A 224 15.25 20.67 -0.20
C SER A 224 13.82 20.12 -0.02
N ASN A 225 13.41 19.13 -0.82
CA ASN A 225 12.11 18.47 -0.67
C ASN A 225 12.02 17.53 0.55
N MET A 226 13.09 17.35 1.31
CA MET A 226 13.04 16.70 2.64
C MET A 226 12.26 17.54 3.64
N LYS A 227 12.21 18.88 3.48
CA LYS A 227 11.38 19.75 4.32
C LYS A 227 9.91 19.58 3.94
N LEU A 228 9.09 19.04 4.83
CA LEU A 228 7.70 18.65 4.52
C LEU A 228 6.85 19.83 4.05
N GLU A 229 6.96 20.97 4.72
CA GLU A 229 6.22 22.19 4.38
C GLU A 229 6.49 22.61 2.92
N ARG A 230 7.75 22.49 2.48
CA ARG A 230 8.13 22.82 1.10
C ARG A 230 7.49 21.87 0.10
N LEU A 231 7.55 20.57 0.38
CA LEU A 231 6.96 19.56 -0.48
C LEU A 231 5.44 19.77 -0.59
N LEU A 232 4.76 19.98 0.53
CA LEU A 232 3.32 20.26 0.56
C LEU A 232 2.93 21.48 -0.27
N LYS A 233 3.65 22.61 -0.13
CA LYS A 233 3.41 23.82 -0.95
C LYS A 233 3.53 23.54 -2.45
N ARG A 234 4.50 22.72 -2.86
CA ARG A 234 4.66 22.33 -4.28
C ARG A 234 3.51 21.45 -4.75
N LEU A 235 3.12 20.44 -3.97
CA LEU A 235 2.03 19.53 -4.35
C LEU A 235 0.65 20.21 -4.39
N GLN A 236 0.50 21.35 -3.72
CA GLN A 236 -0.70 22.20 -3.77
C GLN A 236 -0.78 23.11 -5.00
N SER A 237 0.30 23.28 -5.78
CA SER A 237 0.35 24.23 -6.90
C SER A 237 -0.22 23.68 -8.23
N GLY A 238 -0.72 22.44 -8.23
CA GLY A 238 -1.33 21.82 -9.40
C GLY A 238 -2.83 22.11 -9.50
N ASP A 239 -3.40 21.95 -10.70
CA ASP A 239 -4.85 22.09 -10.92
C ASP A 239 -5.65 21.09 -10.07
N GLU A 240 -5.09 19.88 -9.88
CA GLU A 240 -5.53 18.88 -8.92
C GLU A 240 -4.41 18.66 -7.89
N PRO A 241 -4.56 19.11 -6.62
CA PRO A 241 -3.53 18.94 -5.59
C PRO A 241 -3.25 17.47 -5.27
N ALA A 242 -1.99 17.05 -5.40
CA ALA A 242 -1.56 15.71 -5.03
C ALA A 242 -1.36 15.57 -3.51
N LYS A 243 -1.53 14.35 -2.99
CA LYS A 243 -1.42 14.06 -1.55
C LYS A 243 -0.20 13.25 -1.19
N ILE A 244 0.24 13.42 0.06
CA ILE A 244 1.21 12.56 0.74
C ILE A 244 0.41 11.66 1.68
N HIS A 245 0.65 10.35 1.62
CA HIS A 245 -0.04 9.34 2.43
C HIS A 245 0.76 8.89 3.64
N ASN A 246 2.07 8.78 3.43
CA ASN A 246 3.02 8.33 4.42
C ASN A 246 4.43 8.76 4.00
N TYR A 247 5.38 8.65 4.92
CA TYR A 247 6.79 8.83 4.61
C TYR A 247 7.66 8.06 5.61
N CYS A 248 8.89 7.76 5.21
CA CYS A 248 9.88 7.15 6.08
C CYS A 248 11.29 7.57 5.68
N VAL A 249 12.21 7.59 6.65
CA VAL A 249 13.64 7.80 6.41
C VAL A 249 14.24 6.54 5.78
N VAL A 250 15.00 6.74 4.72
CA VAL A 250 15.63 5.70 3.91
C VAL A 250 17.04 6.13 3.51
N TYR A 251 17.84 5.18 3.01
CA TYR A 251 19.13 5.48 2.40
C TYR A 251 19.27 4.82 1.03
N LEU A 252 20.07 5.44 0.16
CA LEU A 252 20.44 4.96 -1.17
C LEU A 252 21.93 4.59 -1.15
N GLU A 253 22.24 3.31 -1.33
CA GLU A 253 23.61 2.81 -1.39
C GLU A 253 24.29 3.12 -2.73
N ASN A 254 25.63 3.11 -2.72
CA ASN A 254 26.50 3.34 -3.87
C ASN A 254 26.24 4.68 -4.55
N HIS A 255 25.88 5.68 -3.76
CA HIS A 255 25.69 7.05 -4.22
C HIS A 255 26.27 8.03 -3.22
N LYS A 256 26.72 9.19 -3.71
CA LYS A 256 27.17 10.30 -2.90
C LYS A 256 26.30 11.54 -3.11
N PHE A 257 26.01 12.22 -2.01
CA PHE A 257 25.34 13.52 -2.00
C PHE A 257 26.34 14.66 -2.23
N THR A 258 25.95 15.65 -3.01
CA THR A 258 26.75 16.87 -3.24
C THR A 258 25.88 18.08 -3.59
N PHE A 259 26.40 19.29 -3.40
CA PHE A 259 25.84 20.50 -3.99
C PHE A 259 26.59 20.85 -5.28
N ASN A 260 26.18 20.27 -6.42
CA ASN A 260 26.83 20.57 -7.71
C ASN A 260 25.85 20.85 -8.86
N LYS A 261 24.55 20.65 -8.67
CA LYS A 261 23.57 20.87 -9.74
C LYS A 261 23.43 22.35 -10.03
N LYS A 262 23.44 22.75 -11.31
CA LYS A 262 23.28 24.15 -11.75
C LYS A 262 21.88 24.70 -11.44
N GLY A 263 21.78 25.63 -10.49
CA GLY A 263 20.58 26.39 -10.20
C GLY A 263 20.28 27.42 -11.28
N LYS A 264 19.00 27.76 -11.48
CA LYS A 264 18.59 28.87 -12.37
C LYS A 264 19.06 30.24 -11.83
N ASP A 265 19.30 30.30 -10.53
CA ASP A 265 19.81 31.47 -9.79
C ASP A 265 21.35 31.54 -9.77
N GLY A 266 22.04 30.67 -10.53
CA GLY A 266 23.50 30.62 -10.57
C GLY A 266 24.16 29.92 -9.37
N THR A 267 23.38 29.48 -8.37
CA THR A 267 23.91 28.76 -7.19
C THR A 267 23.84 27.25 -7.36
N ALA A 268 24.61 26.50 -6.57
CA ALA A 268 24.52 25.04 -6.57
C ALA A 268 23.26 24.52 -5.86
N LYS A 269 22.73 23.40 -6.35
CA LYS A 269 21.61 22.66 -5.75
C LYS A 269 22.04 21.23 -5.45
N ALA A 270 21.32 20.57 -4.57
CA ALA A 270 21.57 19.19 -4.16
C ALA A 270 21.53 18.24 -5.36
N ASN A 271 22.43 17.28 -5.41
CA ASN A 271 22.46 16.24 -6.43
C ASN A 271 23.00 14.95 -5.81
N VAL A 272 22.82 13.85 -6.53
CA VAL A 272 23.44 12.56 -6.22
C VAL A 272 24.10 11.98 -7.46
N PHE A 273 25.19 11.23 -7.28
CA PHE A 273 25.82 10.47 -8.36
C PHE A 273 26.33 9.14 -7.81
N VAL A 274 26.57 8.19 -8.71
CA VAL A 274 27.05 6.85 -8.34
C VAL A 274 28.47 6.96 -7.81
N GLU A 275 28.70 6.44 -6.60
CA GLU A 275 30.01 6.30 -5.97
C GLU A 275 29.95 5.12 -5.01
N GLU A 276 30.79 4.11 -5.25
CA GLU A 276 30.79 2.87 -4.46
C GLU A 276 31.10 3.14 -2.99
N GLU A 277 30.56 2.30 -2.10
CA GLU A 277 30.79 2.37 -0.65
C GLU A 277 30.35 3.71 0.00
N GLN A 278 29.56 4.51 -0.70
CA GLN A 278 28.89 5.70 -0.17
C GLN A 278 27.39 5.45 -0.02
N GLU A 279 26.75 6.21 0.86
CA GLU A 279 25.30 6.20 1.02
C GLU A 279 24.73 7.62 1.09
N VAL A 280 23.51 7.77 0.57
CA VAL A 280 22.73 9.01 0.65
C VAL A 280 21.49 8.77 1.48
N TRP A 281 21.44 9.38 2.65
CA TRP A 281 20.22 9.42 3.46
C TRP A 281 19.24 10.47 2.94
N GLY A 282 17.95 10.14 3.06
CA GLY A 282 16.87 11.03 2.67
C GLY A 282 15.52 10.50 3.15
N VAL A 283 14.45 11.01 2.55
CA VAL A 283 13.07 10.67 2.91
C VAL A 283 12.34 10.13 1.70
N CYS A 284 11.67 9.00 1.88
CA CYS A 284 10.78 8.43 0.88
C CYS A 284 9.33 8.77 1.22
N TYR A 285 8.69 9.59 0.38
CA TYR A 285 7.28 9.96 0.50
C TYR A 285 6.43 9.03 -0.36
N GLU A 286 5.37 8.46 0.21
CA GLU A 286 4.28 7.84 -0.54
C GLU A 286 3.34 8.95 -1.00
N VAL A 287 3.22 9.15 -2.32
CA VAL A 287 2.43 10.23 -2.92
C VAL A 287 1.48 9.71 -3.98
N ASP A 288 0.41 10.46 -4.23
CA ASP A 288 -0.41 10.26 -5.43
C ASP A 288 0.51 10.35 -6.67
N LYS A 289 0.34 9.48 -7.66
CA LYS A 289 1.13 9.49 -8.90
C LYS A 289 0.99 10.78 -9.69
N SER A 290 -0.14 11.49 -9.52
CA SER A 290 -0.34 12.85 -10.04
C SER A 290 0.64 13.89 -9.47
N ALA A 291 1.35 13.57 -8.39
CA ALA A 291 2.45 14.39 -7.87
C ALA A 291 3.61 14.52 -8.87
N LEU A 292 3.90 13.48 -9.65
CA LEU A 292 5.06 13.45 -10.55
C LEU A 292 5.07 14.61 -11.58
N PRO A 293 3.99 14.88 -12.34
CA PRO A 293 3.96 16.03 -13.25
C PRO A 293 4.02 17.38 -12.52
N ILE A 294 3.55 17.48 -11.27
CA ILE A 294 3.67 18.71 -10.47
C ILE A 294 5.13 18.91 -10.07
N LEU A 295 5.78 17.89 -9.53
CA LEU A 295 7.19 17.92 -9.13
C LEU A 295 8.09 18.23 -10.33
N ALA A 296 7.83 17.64 -11.49
CA ALA A 296 8.60 17.89 -12.70
C ALA A 296 8.69 19.38 -13.09
N ARG A 297 7.69 20.22 -12.75
CA ARG A 297 7.73 21.68 -12.97
C ARG A 297 8.82 22.37 -12.14
N TYR A 298 9.18 21.79 -11.00
CA TYR A 298 10.20 22.30 -10.08
C TYR A 298 11.58 21.66 -10.24
N GLU A 299 11.65 20.49 -10.88
CA GLU A 299 12.89 19.71 -11.05
C GLU A 299 13.62 20.05 -12.37
N GLY A 300 13.49 21.29 -12.84
CA GLY A 300 14.15 21.76 -14.06
C GLY A 300 15.67 21.56 -14.02
N GLY A 301 16.18 20.79 -14.98
CA GLY A 301 17.59 20.41 -15.08
C GLY A 301 17.94 19.09 -14.38
N TYR A 302 16.96 18.34 -13.87
CA TYR A 302 17.13 16.95 -13.46
C TYR A 302 16.41 15.99 -14.41
N ASP A 303 16.93 14.77 -14.50
CA ASP A 303 16.27 13.63 -15.13
C ASP A 303 15.58 12.79 -14.04
N GLN A 304 14.36 12.33 -14.31
CA GLN A 304 13.67 11.39 -13.42
C GLN A 304 14.36 10.01 -13.50
N SER A 305 14.67 9.42 -12.35
CA SER A 305 15.31 8.11 -12.25
C SER A 305 14.58 7.20 -11.27
N TYR A 306 14.64 5.88 -11.50
CA TYR A 306 14.22 4.88 -10.52
C TYR A 306 15.42 4.42 -9.71
N VAL A 307 15.26 4.36 -8.39
CA VAL A 307 16.28 3.91 -7.44
C VAL A 307 15.71 2.87 -6.49
N ASN A 308 16.58 2.01 -5.97
CA ASN A 308 16.24 1.09 -4.88
C ASN A 308 16.85 1.63 -3.60
N VAL A 309 16.01 2.19 -2.73
CA VAL A 309 16.40 2.67 -1.41
C VAL A 309 16.15 1.58 -0.38
N LYS A 310 16.75 1.71 0.81
CA LYS A 310 16.54 0.79 1.93
C LYS A 310 16.02 1.55 3.14
N THR A 311 15.09 0.95 3.88
CA THR A 311 14.69 1.47 5.20
C THR A 311 15.82 1.29 6.21
N LYS A 312 15.70 1.92 7.38
CA LYS A 312 16.62 1.70 8.52
C LYS A 312 16.80 0.22 8.89
N ASN A 313 15.84 -0.64 8.57
CA ASN A 313 15.89 -2.09 8.83
C ASN A 313 16.31 -2.89 7.57
N ASN A 314 16.99 -2.25 6.61
CA ASN A 314 17.49 -2.86 5.37
C ASN A 314 16.42 -3.44 4.44
N LYS A 315 15.15 -3.05 4.60
CA LYS A 315 14.08 -3.48 3.69
C LYS A 315 14.17 -2.66 2.39
N PRO A 316 14.30 -3.30 1.21
CA PRO A 316 14.38 -2.60 -0.06
C PRO A 316 13.02 -1.99 -0.43
N MET A 317 13.07 -0.80 -1.04
CA MET A 317 11.92 -0.07 -1.56
C MET A 317 12.29 0.58 -2.89
N ARG A 318 11.49 0.35 -3.93
CA ARG A 318 11.61 1.07 -5.18
C ARG A 318 11.06 2.49 -5.02
N ALA A 319 11.80 3.48 -5.47
CA ALA A 319 11.40 4.88 -5.44
C ALA A 319 11.78 5.62 -6.74
N ILE A 320 11.11 6.73 -7.00
CA ILE A 320 11.47 7.71 -8.02
C ILE A 320 12.29 8.81 -7.35
N THR A 321 13.35 9.25 -8.01
CA THR A 321 14.11 10.43 -7.61
C THR A 321 14.50 11.24 -8.85
N TYR A 322 15.19 12.35 -8.64
CA TYR A 322 15.63 13.26 -9.71
C TYR A 322 17.14 13.40 -9.62
N ILE A 323 17.86 13.17 -10.72
CA ILE A 323 19.33 13.24 -10.78
C ILE A 323 19.75 14.15 -11.94
N SER A 324 20.68 15.08 -11.70
CA SER A 324 21.09 16.04 -12.73
C SER A 324 22.44 15.68 -13.33
N LYS A 325 22.50 15.73 -14.66
CA LYS A 325 23.76 15.73 -15.43
C LYS A 325 24.30 17.15 -15.67
N SER A 326 23.49 18.18 -15.39
CA SER A 326 23.87 19.59 -15.57
C SER A 326 24.48 20.13 -14.27
N VAL A 327 25.78 19.90 -14.13
CA VAL A 327 26.55 20.23 -12.91
C VAL A 327 27.58 21.33 -13.16
N PHE A 328 27.97 22.04 -12.10
CA PHE A 328 29.13 22.93 -12.13
C PHE A 328 30.41 22.12 -12.28
N SER A 329 31.32 22.59 -13.14
CA SER A 329 32.64 21.98 -13.34
C SER A 329 33.66 22.41 -12.28
N ALA A 330 33.39 23.51 -11.58
CA ALA A 330 34.16 24.01 -10.45
C ALA A 330 33.28 24.03 -9.20
N PRO A 331 33.87 24.00 -7.98
CA PRO A 331 33.11 24.12 -6.74
C PRO A 331 32.25 25.38 -6.75
N GLN A 332 30.95 25.21 -6.49
CA GLN A 332 29.99 26.29 -6.37
C GLN A 332 29.13 26.02 -5.13
N LEU A 333 28.91 27.06 -4.33
CA LEU A 333 28.12 26.93 -3.12
C LEU A 333 26.61 27.05 -3.42
N PRO A 334 25.76 26.34 -2.65
CA PRO A 334 24.34 26.67 -2.59
C PRO A 334 24.14 28.06 -1.97
N SER A 335 23.00 28.68 -2.22
CA SER A 335 22.60 29.85 -1.41
C SER A 335 22.31 29.42 0.03
N ASP A 336 22.57 30.31 1.00
CA ASP A 336 22.27 30.07 2.42
C ASP A 336 20.82 29.63 2.61
N GLU A 337 19.88 30.33 1.97
CA GLU A 337 18.46 30.04 2.05
C GLU A 337 18.09 28.65 1.48
N TYR A 338 18.84 28.14 0.50
CA TYR A 338 18.63 26.79 -0.04
C TYR A 338 19.26 25.74 0.86
N TYR A 339 20.50 25.97 1.31
CA TYR A 339 21.21 25.12 2.25
C TYR A 339 20.39 24.90 3.52
N GLN A 340 19.86 25.98 4.13
CA GLN A 340 19.04 25.88 5.33
C GLN A 340 17.82 24.99 5.13
N LYS A 341 17.15 25.05 3.96
CA LYS A 341 16.02 24.13 3.68
C LYS A 341 16.44 22.66 3.63
N VAL A 342 17.64 22.35 3.14
CA VAL A 342 18.16 20.97 3.13
C VAL A 342 18.48 20.53 4.55
N LEU A 343 19.19 21.36 5.31
CA LEU A 343 19.58 21.09 6.69
C LEU A 343 18.37 20.91 7.61
N GLU A 344 17.46 21.88 7.61
CA GLU A 344 16.21 21.81 8.38
C GLU A 344 15.38 20.60 7.97
N GLY A 345 15.29 20.29 6.67
CA GLY A 345 14.57 19.10 6.20
C GLY A 345 15.20 17.79 6.68
N ALA A 346 16.53 17.70 6.72
CA ALA A 346 17.22 16.53 7.24
C ALA A 346 17.00 16.35 8.75
N GLN A 347 17.03 17.46 9.50
CA GLN A 347 16.81 17.48 10.94
C GLN A 347 15.34 17.18 11.31
N GLU A 348 14.38 17.85 10.66
CA GLU A 348 12.94 17.67 10.83
C GLU A 348 12.54 16.19 10.68
N GLN A 349 13.18 15.48 9.76
CA GLN A 349 12.85 14.12 9.38
C GLN A 349 13.63 13.07 10.19
N GLY A 350 14.61 13.49 11.01
CA GLY A 350 15.39 12.58 11.84
C GLY A 350 16.35 11.68 11.04
N LEU A 351 17.05 12.26 10.07
CA LEU A 351 18.21 11.61 9.43
C LEU A 351 19.34 11.41 10.47
N PRO A 352 20.23 10.41 10.29
CA PRO A 352 21.33 10.17 11.22
C PRO A 352 22.21 11.41 11.40
N GLU A 353 22.56 11.73 12.65
CA GLU A 353 23.32 12.94 13.00
C GLU A 353 24.69 12.96 12.31
N ASP A 354 25.41 11.82 12.33
CA ASP A 354 26.72 11.69 11.68
C ASP A 354 26.64 11.99 10.18
N TYR A 355 25.56 11.56 9.51
CA TYR A 355 25.33 11.86 8.10
C TYR A 355 25.08 13.36 7.87
N ILE A 356 24.27 14.00 8.72
CA ILE A 356 24.01 15.45 8.62
C ILE A 356 25.33 16.22 8.74
N VAL A 357 26.17 15.88 9.72
CA VAL A 357 27.46 16.53 9.94
C VAL A 357 28.42 16.27 8.77
N CYS A 358 28.63 15.01 8.39
CA CYS A 358 29.63 14.61 7.42
C CYS A 358 29.27 15.00 5.99
N ASN A 359 27.99 14.87 5.62
CA ASN A 359 27.54 14.96 4.23
C ASN A 359 26.76 16.23 3.92
N ILE A 360 26.13 16.91 4.91
CA ILE A 360 25.39 18.14 4.66
C ILE A 360 26.19 19.36 5.13
N THR A 361 26.63 19.39 6.38
CA THR A 361 27.25 20.58 6.98
C THR A 361 28.67 20.86 6.49
N ASN A 362 29.47 19.83 6.22
CA ASN A 362 30.85 20.02 5.74
C ASN A 362 30.97 20.68 4.36
N HIS A 363 29.89 20.79 3.58
CA HIS A 363 29.90 21.45 2.26
C HIS A 363 29.96 22.99 2.33
N MET A 364 29.80 23.58 3.52
CA MET A 364 29.87 25.04 3.74
C MET A 364 31.23 25.48 4.31
N ARG A 365 32.18 24.55 4.47
CA ARG A 365 33.57 24.80 4.87
C ARG A 365 34.46 24.65 3.65
#